data_AF-R7RTS6-F1
#
_entry.id   AF-R7RTS6-F1
#
_cell.length_a   1.000
_cell.length_b   1.000
_cell.length_c   1.000
_cell.angle_alpha   90.00
_cell.angle_beta   90.00
_cell.angle_gamma   90.00
#
_symmetry.space_group_name_H-M   'P 1'
#
loop_
_entity.id
_entity.type
_entity.pdbx_description
1 polymer ?
#
loop_
_entity_poly.entity_id
_entity_poly.type
_entity_poly.pdbx_seq_one_letter_code
_entity_poly.pdbx_strand_id
1 'polypeptide(L)'
;MSIFRGYNLERHGDEYTLILYVNTNSTEISSELGEIIKKNSEDLREYVKKIIDDKFPNIKISSAKIMLGTMLLATVPLGINPFNTKASAQTTAQQIPEFYTVKAGDTLWKIATTFGISVETIKNLNNLTGDTIYVGQTLRLRAAQKDSITLTDTYTVKAGDTLWKIAQSFNISVSQLKALNNLTSDTIYPGQVLKVKETVIYGTYYTVKSGDTLWKIAQSFGVSVDEIKRINKLTTDIINIGQRLFIPEKTSEEIKPKVTTPTPVYEWPAVTYIVQPGDTVYSVAKKFNTTVDNILRYNYMSPDDWLDAGDKIAISGYAPRVYTVTPGESTSPSTRGKIVDWFLEGQYILKRGDIFTIVDVQTGRQFKVKMMGGYNHSDVEPLTSQDTEIMRSLFGTWEWNPRPVVVFKDGMNIAASLSGMPHGAQTITNNGVTGHFDLYLKNSLPHSQDTSSSYVEMHYRNINIAAGM
;
A
#
# COMPACT_ATOMS: atom_id res chain seq x y z
N MET A 1 -21.00 -5.12 41.30
CA MET A 1 -19.55 -5.10 41.02
C MET A 1 -19.25 -3.85 40.22
N SER A 2 -18.20 -3.07 40.56
CA SER A 2 -17.87 -1.86 39.80
C SER A 2 -17.15 -2.27 38.52
N ILE A 3 -17.69 -1.90 37.35
CA ILE A 3 -17.10 -2.16 36.03
C ILE A 3 -15.73 -1.45 35.82
N PHE A 4 -15.41 -0.51 36.71
CA PHE A 4 -14.18 0.27 36.67
C PHE A 4 -13.20 -0.19 37.75
N ARG A 5 -11.96 -0.46 37.36
CA ARG A 5 -10.84 -0.83 38.25
C ARG A 5 -10.20 0.37 38.95
N GLY A 6 -10.48 1.58 38.49
CA GLY A 6 -9.93 2.82 39.04
C GLY A 6 -10.40 4.04 38.26
N TYR A 7 -10.06 5.23 38.77
CA TYR A 7 -10.38 6.49 38.13
C TYR A 7 -9.24 7.50 38.28
N ASN A 8 -9.24 8.54 37.43
CA ASN A 8 -8.41 9.73 37.59
C ASN A 8 -9.26 11.00 37.34
N LEU A 9 -8.88 12.12 37.95
CA LEU A 9 -9.50 13.43 37.70
C LEU A 9 -8.48 14.36 37.05
N GLU A 10 -8.81 14.88 35.88
CA GLU A 10 -8.01 15.90 35.20
C GLU A 10 -8.68 17.26 35.37
N ARG A 11 -7.99 18.24 35.99
CA ARG A 11 -8.54 19.58 36.23
C ARG A 11 -8.38 20.46 35.00
N HIS A 12 -9.45 21.16 34.61
CA HIS A 12 -9.50 22.13 33.54
C HIS A 12 -10.23 23.41 34.02
N GLY A 13 -9.46 24.39 34.52
CA GLY A 13 -10.02 25.59 35.15
C GLY A 13 -10.77 25.25 36.44
N ASP A 14 -12.06 25.59 36.47
CA ASP A 14 -12.98 25.30 37.59
C ASP A 14 -13.75 23.98 37.41
N GLU A 15 -13.45 23.23 36.35
CA GLU A 15 -14.11 21.96 36.01
C GLU A 15 -13.11 20.81 35.97
N TYR A 16 -13.63 19.58 35.93
CA TYR A 16 -12.85 18.35 35.84
C TYR A 16 -13.33 17.44 34.72
N THR A 17 -12.40 16.69 34.13
CA THR A 17 -12.69 15.50 33.32
C THR A 17 -12.43 14.25 34.16
N LEU A 18 -13.44 13.38 34.27
CA LEU A 18 -13.33 12.10 34.97
C LEU A 18 -12.86 11.00 34.01
N ILE A 19 -11.75 10.35 34.31
CA ILE A 19 -11.26 9.20 33.54
C ILE A 19 -11.61 7.93 34.30
N LEU A 20 -12.34 7.02 33.67
CA LEU A 20 -12.77 5.74 34.23
C LEU A 20 -12.07 4.59 33.49
N TYR A 21 -11.37 3.73 34.24
CA TYR A 21 -10.61 2.62 33.67
C TYR A 21 -11.38 1.31 33.81
N VAL A 22 -11.68 0.65 32.69
CA VAL A 22 -12.44 -0.61 32.66
C VAL A 22 -11.58 -1.78 33.19
N ASN A 23 -12.20 -2.68 33.96
CA ASN A 23 -11.56 -3.92 34.40
C ASN A 23 -11.43 -4.93 33.25
N THR A 24 -10.24 -5.48 33.03
CA THR A 24 -9.89 -6.34 31.88
C THR A 24 -9.91 -7.83 32.17
N ASN A 25 -10.14 -8.24 33.42
CA ASN A 25 -9.99 -9.64 33.86
C ASN A 25 -11.31 -10.42 34.01
N SER A 26 -12.44 -9.91 33.51
CA SER A 26 -13.73 -10.60 33.63
C SER A 26 -14.42 -10.67 32.27
N THR A 27 -14.60 -11.88 31.75
CA THR A 27 -15.24 -12.17 30.45
C THR A 27 -16.72 -11.75 30.39
N GLU A 28 -17.40 -11.61 31.54
CA GLU A 28 -18.75 -11.02 31.64
C GLU A 28 -18.79 -9.51 31.28
N ILE A 29 -17.65 -8.80 31.38
CA ILE A 29 -17.59 -7.34 31.26
C ILE A 29 -17.51 -6.88 29.79
N SER A 30 -16.97 -7.68 28.87
CA SER A 30 -16.99 -7.35 27.43
C SER A 30 -18.39 -7.41 26.84
N SER A 31 -19.25 -8.29 27.38
CA SER A 31 -20.65 -8.39 26.99
C SER A 31 -21.46 -7.19 27.49
N GLU A 32 -21.37 -6.82 28.77
CA GLU A 32 -22.18 -5.72 29.32
C GLU A 32 -21.75 -4.34 28.80
N LEU A 33 -20.45 -4.05 28.74
CA LEU A 33 -19.97 -2.76 28.23
C LEU A 33 -20.22 -2.64 26.72
N GLY A 34 -20.06 -3.74 25.98
CA GLY A 34 -20.37 -3.83 24.56
C GLY A 34 -21.87 -3.68 24.28
N GLU A 35 -22.74 -4.27 25.10
CA GLU A 35 -24.19 -4.10 25.04
C GLU A 35 -24.61 -2.66 25.34
N ILE A 36 -24.08 -2.03 26.41
CA ILE A 36 -24.39 -0.63 26.78
C ILE A 36 -23.95 0.35 25.68
N ILE A 37 -22.76 0.16 25.10
CA ILE A 37 -22.27 0.98 23.98
C ILE A 37 -23.11 0.75 22.72
N LYS A 38 -23.66 -0.46 22.52
CA LYS A 38 -24.55 -0.78 21.39
C LYS A 38 -25.98 -0.28 21.56
N LYS A 39 -26.49 -0.12 22.80
CA LYS A 39 -27.92 0.14 23.06
C LYS A 39 -28.33 1.61 22.92
N ASN A 40 -27.57 2.58 23.44
CA ASN A 40 -27.61 4.02 23.09
C ASN A 40 -26.57 4.82 23.92
N SER A 41 -26.20 6.02 23.49
CA SER A 41 -25.32 6.96 24.21
C SER A 41 -25.93 7.55 25.50
N GLU A 42 -27.26 7.51 25.65
CA GLU A 42 -27.96 8.06 26.82
C GLU A 42 -27.80 7.18 28.07
N ASP A 43 -27.88 5.85 27.93
CA ASP A 43 -27.73 4.90 29.04
C ASP A 43 -26.33 4.97 29.67
N LEU A 44 -25.30 5.11 28.82
CA LEU A 44 -23.92 5.28 29.25
C LEU A 44 -23.72 6.60 30.02
N ARG A 45 -24.40 7.66 29.58
CA ARG A 45 -24.34 8.98 30.21
C ARG A 45 -24.97 8.97 31.60
N GLU A 46 -26.13 8.33 31.74
CA GLU A 46 -26.82 8.22 33.03
C GLU A 46 -26.01 7.38 34.04
N TYR A 47 -25.40 6.29 33.57
CA TYR A 47 -24.52 5.47 34.40
C TYR A 47 -23.30 6.24 34.92
N VAL A 48 -22.66 7.04 34.05
CA VAL A 48 -21.54 7.89 34.43
C VAL A 48 -21.97 8.99 35.40
N LYS A 49 -23.14 9.61 35.21
CA LYS A 49 -23.69 10.60 36.16
C LYS A 49 -23.85 10.03 37.55
N LYS A 50 -24.41 8.84 37.67
CA LYS A 50 -24.59 8.18 38.98
C LYS A 50 -23.26 8.00 39.73
N ILE A 51 -22.19 7.61 39.03
CA ILE A 51 -20.85 7.50 39.63
C ILE A 51 -20.34 8.85 40.13
N ILE A 52 -20.62 9.92 39.37
CA ILE A 52 -20.21 11.27 39.72
C ILE A 52 -20.95 11.76 40.96
N ASP A 53 -22.26 11.59 40.99
CA ASP A 53 -23.09 12.00 42.12
C ASP A 53 -22.70 11.24 43.40
N ASP A 54 -22.42 9.94 43.28
CA ASP A 54 -22.05 9.09 44.42
C ASP A 54 -20.63 9.38 44.96
N LYS A 55 -19.65 9.66 44.09
CA LYS A 55 -18.23 9.73 44.47
C LYS A 55 -17.65 11.14 44.51
N PHE A 56 -18.24 12.07 43.78
CA PHE A 56 -17.72 13.43 43.60
C PHE A 56 -18.82 14.50 43.77
N PRO A 57 -19.63 14.47 44.84
CA PRO A 57 -20.84 15.29 44.96
C PRO A 57 -20.57 16.81 44.98
N ASN A 58 -19.34 17.23 45.28
CA ASN A 58 -18.95 18.65 45.38
C ASN A 58 -17.94 19.07 44.30
N ILE A 59 -17.77 18.29 43.23
CA ILE A 59 -16.82 18.57 42.16
C ILE A 59 -17.57 18.75 40.84
N LYS A 60 -17.32 19.87 40.17
CA LYS A 60 -17.93 20.15 38.86
C LYS A 60 -17.23 19.34 37.76
N ILE A 61 -17.86 18.25 37.32
CA ILE A 61 -17.34 17.38 36.26
C ILE A 61 -18.10 17.63 34.96
N SER A 62 -17.40 18.06 33.91
CA SER A 62 -18.01 18.46 32.62
C SER A 62 -17.96 17.39 31.54
N SER A 63 -17.07 16.40 31.69
CA SER A 63 -16.95 15.25 30.79
C SER A 63 -16.37 14.03 31.50
N ALA A 64 -16.63 12.84 30.93
CA ALA A 64 -15.95 11.62 31.34
C ALA A 64 -15.33 10.87 30.15
N LYS A 65 -14.15 10.29 30.33
CA LYS A 65 -13.46 9.43 29.36
C LYS A 65 -13.47 8.00 29.87
N ILE A 66 -13.83 7.05 29.02
CA ILE A 66 -13.83 5.62 29.34
C ILE A 66 -12.64 4.96 28.65
N MET A 67 -11.75 4.37 29.43
CA MET A 67 -10.47 3.84 28.97
C MET A 67 -10.38 2.32 29.16
N LEU A 68 -9.90 1.62 28.13
CA LEU A 68 -9.48 0.21 28.22
C LEU A 68 -7.96 0.15 28.01
N GLY A 69 -7.21 -0.03 29.09
CA GLY A 69 -5.76 0.16 29.04
C GLY A 69 -5.43 1.60 28.64
N THR A 70 -4.80 1.77 27.47
CA THR A 70 -4.47 3.08 26.87
C THR A 70 -5.44 3.53 25.77
N MET A 71 -6.43 2.71 25.40
CA MET A 71 -7.40 3.01 24.34
C MET A 71 -8.61 3.78 24.89
N LEU A 72 -8.95 4.90 24.27
CA LEU A 72 -10.18 5.64 24.55
C LEU A 72 -11.36 4.93 23.87
N LEU A 73 -12.27 4.38 24.68
CA LEU A 73 -13.48 3.72 24.18
C LEU A 73 -14.60 4.72 23.91
N ALA A 74 -14.80 5.69 24.80
CA ALA A 74 -15.85 6.67 24.68
C ALA A 74 -15.52 7.97 25.45
N THR A 75 -16.06 9.08 24.96
CA THR A 75 -16.11 10.35 25.70
C THR A 75 -17.57 10.71 25.91
N VAL A 76 -17.94 10.91 27.17
CA VAL A 76 -19.30 11.26 27.60
C VAL A 76 -19.31 12.73 28.00
N PRO A 77 -19.89 13.63 27.17
CA PRO A 77 -20.11 15.01 27.58
C PRO A 77 -21.26 15.07 28.59
N LEU A 78 -21.06 15.75 29.71
CA LEU A 78 -22.03 15.81 30.80
C LEU A 78 -22.81 17.13 30.82
N GLY A 79 -22.31 18.15 30.11
CA GLY A 79 -22.99 19.43 29.83
C GLY A 79 -23.85 19.47 28.55
N ILE A 80 -24.51 20.60 28.33
CA ILE A 80 -25.46 20.88 27.23
C ILE A 80 -24.70 20.92 25.88
N ASN A 81 -25.34 20.38 24.85
CA ASN A 81 -24.78 20.02 23.54
C ASN A 81 -24.28 21.21 22.68
N PRO A 82 -23.56 20.97 21.58
CA PRO A 82 -22.16 21.36 21.38
C PRO A 82 -22.03 22.50 20.34
N PHE A 83 -20.97 23.31 20.38
CA PHE A 83 -20.26 23.81 19.19
C PHE A 83 -19.13 24.75 19.63
N ASN A 84 -17.98 24.57 18.99
CA ASN A 84 -16.82 25.46 18.97
C ASN A 84 -16.18 25.80 20.31
N THR A 85 -15.07 25.12 20.59
CA THR A 85 -13.79 25.82 20.77
C THR A 85 -12.64 24.83 20.51
N LYS A 86 -11.94 25.04 19.39
CA LYS A 86 -10.57 24.56 19.25
C LYS A 86 -9.74 25.28 20.31
N ALA A 87 -9.36 24.57 21.37
CA ALA A 87 -8.34 25.02 22.30
C ALA A 87 -7.23 23.97 22.34
N SER A 88 -6.18 24.25 21.56
CA SER A 88 -4.88 23.60 21.63
C SER A 88 -4.28 23.83 23.01
N ALA A 89 -4.41 22.87 23.92
CA ALA A 89 -3.60 22.82 25.13
C ALA A 89 -2.29 22.10 24.80
N GLN A 90 -1.30 22.89 24.43
CA GLN A 90 0.09 22.47 24.28
C GLN A 90 0.62 22.14 25.68
N THR A 91 0.49 20.89 26.11
CA THR A 91 1.21 20.37 27.27
C THR A 91 2.67 20.23 26.85
N THR A 92 3.54 21.08 27.41
CA THR A 92 4.98 20.87 27.33
C THR A 92 5.33 19.61 28.11
N ALA A 93 5.26 18.46 27.43
CA ALA A 93 5.76 17.20 27.93
C ALA A 93 7.23 17.40 28.32
N GLN A 94 7.52 17.27 29.61
CA GLN A 94 8.89 17.35 30.10
C GLN A 94 9.69 16.20 29.46
N GLN A 95 10.73 16.56 28.70
CA GLN A 95 11.51 15.61 27.91
C GLN A 95 12.13 14.54 28.82
N ILE A 96 11.76 13.27 28.61
CA ILE A 96 12.31 12.12 29.35
C ILE A 96 13.83 12.11 29.17
N PRO A 97 14.67 12.24 30.20
CA PRO A 97 16.13 12.23 30.04
C PRO A 97 16.61 10.84 29.59
N GLU A 98 17.75 10.77 28.88
CA GLU A 98 18.29 9.46 28.48
C GLU A 98 18.70 8.60 29.68
N PHE A 99 19.29 9.24 30.69
CA PHE A 99 19.73 8.62 31.92
C PHE A 99 19.17 9.35 33.14
N TYR A 100 18.90 8.60 34.20
CA TYR A 100 18.48 9.11 35.50
C TYR A 100 19.27 8.40 36.60
N THR A 101 19.82 9.15 37.54
CA THR A 101 20.52 8.58 38.70
C THR A 101 19.54 8.44 39.86
N VAL A 102 19.36 7.21 40.34
CA VAL A 102 18.42 6.85 41.42
C VAL A 102 18.78 7.57 42.71
N LYS A 103 17.80 8.27 43.32
CA LYS A 103 17.96 9.01 44.57
C LYS A 103 17.37 8.24 45.75
N ALA A 104 17.71 8.65 46.97
CA ALA A 104 17.12 8.09 48.18
C ALA A 104 15.58 8.23 48.16
N GLY A 105 14.87 7.12 48.37
CA GLY A 105 13.41 7.07 48.33
C GLY A 105 12.80 7.00 46.93
N ASP A 106 13.58 6.65 45.90
CA ASP A 106 13.05 6.35 44.58
C ASP A 106 12.60 4.89 44.45
N THR A 107 11.55 4.69 43.66
CA THR A 107 11.08 3.38 43.19
C THR A 107 10.93 3.45 41.67
N LEU A 108 10.98 2.30 40.99
CA LEU A 108 10.72 2.27 39.54
C LEU A 108 9.37 2.92 39.18
N TRP A 109 8.35 2.73 40.01
CA TRP A 109 7.05 3.35 39.84
C TRP A 109 7.11 4.87 39.94
N LYS A 110 7.76 5.41 40.99
CA LYS A 110 7.90 6.86 41.17
C LYS A 110 8.66 7.49 40.00
N ILE A 111 9.73 6.85 39.52
CA ILE A 111 10.51 7.30 38.36
C ILE A 111 9.66 7.24 37.08
N ALA A 112 8.97 6.12 36.85
CA ALA A 112 8.07 5.91 35.72
C ALA A 112 6.97 6.99 35.65
N THR A 113 6.29 7.25 36.77
CA THR A 113 5.27 8.30 36.88
C THR A 113 5.85 9.70 36.69
N THR A 114 7.04 9.98 37.23
CA THR A 114 7.70 11.29 37.08
C THR A 114 7.99 11.62 35.61
N PHE A 115 8.37 10.62 34.82
CA PHE A 115 8.76 10.81 33.41
C PHE A 115 7.68 10.35 32.41
N GLY A 116 6.50 9.94 32.87
CA GLY A 116 5.42 9.48 31.98
C GLY A 116 5.77 8.24 31.16
N ILE A 117 6.60 7.34 31.68
CA ILE A 117 6.96 6.05 31.06
C ILE A 117 6.45 4.89 31.91
N SER A 118 6.48 3.65 31.40
CA SER A 118 6.09 2.48 32.20
C SER A 118 7.29 1.92 32.97
N VAL A 119 7.01 1.28 34.12
CA VAL A 119 8.02 0.51 34.87
C VAL A 119 8.66 -0.55 33.97
N GLU A 120 7.86 -1.19 33.14
CA GLU A 120 8.30 -2.21 32.19
C GLU A 120 9.30 -1.65 31.16
N THR A 121 9.08 -0.44 30.66
CA THR A 121 10.02 0.25 29.77
C THR A 121 11.37 0.49 30.46
N ILE A 122 11.36 0.93 31.72
CA ILE A 122 12.61 1.14 32.49
C ILE A 122 13.34 -0.19 32.68
N LYS A 123 12.63 -1.27 33.01
CA LYS A 123 13.23 -2.60 33.21
C LYS A 123 13.88 -3.12 31.95
N ASN A 124 13.16 -3.05 30.82
CA ASN A 124 13.65 -3.52 29.53
C ASN A 124 14.87 -2.71 29.03
N LEU A 125 14.88 -1.39 29.21
CA LEU A 125 16.01 -0.54 28.82
C LEU A 125 17.29 -0.77 29.64
N ASN A 126 17.16 -1.36 30.83
CA ASN A 126 18.25 -1.56 31.78
C ASN A 126 18.53 -3.05 32.08
N ASN A 127 17.90 -3.97 31.35
CA ASN A 127 17.99 -5.41 31.56
C ASN A 127 17.71 -5.83 33.02
N LEU A 128 16.74 -5.19 33.68
CA LEU A 128 16.35 -5.51 35.06
C LEU A 128 15.36 -6.68 35.07
N THR A 129 15.66 -7.71 35.84
CA THR A 129 14.79 -8.89 36.01
C THR A 129 13.74 -8.70 37.11
N GLY A 130 13.83 -7.62 37.90
CA GLY A 130 12.95 -7.30 39.02
C GLY A 130 12.85 -5.79 39.27
N ASP A 131 12.18 -5.40 40.34
CA ASP A 131 11.88 -3.98 40.62
C ASP A 131 12.90 -3.29 41.54
N THR A 132 13.91 -4.04 41.99
CA THR A 132 14.95 -3.56 42.89
C THR A 132 15.91 -2.60 42.17
N ILE A 133 16.10 -1.42 42.76
CA ILE A 133 17.06 -0.40 42.31
C ILE A 133 17.83 0.15 43.51
N TYR A 134 19.05 0.65 43.29
CA TYR A 134 19.94 1.13 44.34
C TYR A 134 20.20 2.64 44.22
N VAL A 135 20.32 3.34 45.34
CA VAL A 135 20.72 4.75 45.35
C VAL A 135 22.08 4.91 44.64
N GLY A 136 22.17 5.84 43.70
CA GLY A 136 23.34 6.06 42.86
C GLY A 136 23.37 5.24 41.57
N GLN A 137 22.47 4.26 41.38
CA GLN A 137 22.35 3.52 40.13
C GLN A 137 21.89 4.44 39.00
N THR A 138 22.57 4.40 37.86
CA THR A 138 22.13 5.10 36.65
C THR A 138 21.20 4.21 35.83
N LEU A 139 19.95 4.63 35.69
CA LEU A 139 18.93 3.99 34.86
C LEU A 139 18.77 4.73 33.54
N ARG A 140 18.71 4.00 32.45
CA ARG A 140 18.32 4.47 31.13
C ARG A 140 16.80 4.57 31.03
N LEU A 141 16.25 5.74 30.73
CA LEU A 141 14.79 5.97 30.74
C LEU A 141 14.15 6.07 29.36
N ARG A 142 14.96 6.18 28.30
CA ARG A 142 14.53 6.05 26.90
C ARG A 142 15.58 5.27 26.12
N ALA A 143 15.16 4.59 25.06
CA ALA A 143 16.09 3.98 24.12
C ALA A 143 17.11 5.04 23.66
N ALA A 144 18.34 4.62 23.31
CA ALA A 144 19.23 5.48 22.55
C ALA A 144 18.40 6.01 21.38
N GLN A 145 18.33 7.33 21.19
CA GLN A 145 17.85 7.82 19.92
C GLN A 145 18.87 7.33 18.90
N LYS A 146 18.51 6.28 18.18
CA LYS A 146 19.24 5.87 16.98
C LYS A 146 19.17 7.08 16.06
N ASP A 147 20.33 7.59 15.68
CA ASP A 147 20.38 8.65 14.71
C ASP A 147 19.66 8.14 13.46
N SER A 148 18.79 8.98 12.90
CA SER A 148 18.11 8.66 11.66
C SER A 148 18.48 9.70 10.62
N ILE A 149 18.68 9.23 9.40
CA ILE A 149 18.74 10.10 8.22
C ILE A 149 17.54 9.77 7.34
N THR A 150 16.92 10.80 6.79
CA THR A 150 15.94 10.62 5.73
C THR A 150 16.65 10.84 4.41
N LEU A 151 16.74 9.78 3.61
CA LEU A 151 17.12 9.91 2.21
C LEU A 151 15.86 10.18 1.38
N THR A 152 15.98 11.13 0.48
CA THR A 152 14.89 11.53 -0.41
C THR A 152 15.34 11.29 -1.84
N ASP A 153 14.67 10.37 -2.52
CA ASP A 153 14.81 10.25 -3.97
C ASP A 153 13.88 11.25 -4.64
N THR A 154 14.38 11.90 -5.69
CA THR A 154 13.66 12.93 -6.42
C THR A 154 13.58 12.61 -7.90
N TYR A 155 12.52 13.06 -8.54
CA TYR A 155 12.29 12.97 -9.97
C TYR A 155 12.06 14.37 -10.55
N THR A 156 12.70 14.69 -11.67
CA THR A 156 12.48 15.94 -12.40
C THR A 156 11.41 15.73 -13.46
N VAL A 157 10.30 16.43 -13.31
CA VAL A 157 9.14 16.39 -14.21
C VAL A 157 9.58 16.76 -15.63
N LYS A 158 9.18 15.95 -16.61
CA LYS A 158 9.45 16.15 -18.03
C LYS A 158 8.19 16.63 -18.75
N ALA A 159 8.37 17.16 -19.96
CA ALA A 159 7.24 17.53 -20.81
C ALA A 159 6.36 16.29 -21.10
N GLY A 160 5.06 16.40 -20.82
CA GLY A 160 4.08 15.32 -20.98
C GLY A 160 3.86 14.44 -19.75
N ASP A 161 4.57 14.69 -18.65
CA ASP A 161 4.35 13.96 -17.40
C ASP A 161 3.04 14.36 -16.72
N THR A 162 2.44 13.39 -16.02
CA THR A 162 1.33 13.60 -15.09
C THR A 162 1.69 12.99 -13.74
N LEU A 163 1.04 13.45 -12.65
CA LEU A 163 1.25 12.84 -11.34
C LEU A 163 0.96 11.34 -11.35
N TRP A 164 0.01 10.88 -12.18
CA TRP A 164 -0.30 9.46 -12.32
C TRP A 164 0.85 8.68 -12.98
N LYS A 165 1.39 9.16 -14.11
CA LYS A 165 2.53 8.51 -14.79
C LYS A 165 3.76 8.42 -13.90
N ILE A 166 4.03 9.50 -13.14
CA ILE A 166 5.13 9.54 -12.18
C ILE A 166 4.86 8.57 -11.03
N ALA A 167 3.69 8.64 -10.40
CA ALA A 167 3.33 7.78 -9.28
C ALA A 167 3.39 6.29 -9.65
N GLN A 168 2.89 5.93 -10.84
CA GLN A 168 2.99 4.57 -11.38
C GLN A 168 4.45 4.13 -11.58
N SER A 169 5.30 5.00 -12.16
CA SER A 169 6.73 4.71 -12.38
C SER A 169 7.49 4.46 -11.07
N PHE A 170 7.05 5.06 -9.96
CA PHE A 170 7.65 4.89 -8.64
C PHE A 170 6.85 3.95 -7.73
N ASN A 171 5.84 3.25 -8.26
CA ASN A 171 4.97 2.33 -7.53
C ASN A 171 4.36 2.94 -6.24
N ILE A 172 3.89 4.18 -6.33
CA ILE A 172 3.14 4.88 -5.28
C ILE A 172 1.82 5.38 -5.84
N SER A 173 0.87 5.73 -4.98
CA SER A 173 -0.36 6.41 -5.41
C SER A 173 -0.12 7.89 -5.67
N VAL A 174 -0.97 8.52 -6.50
CA VAL A 174 -0.98 9.98 -6.70
C VAL A 174 -1.17 10.70 -5.36
N SER A 175 -2.02 10.19 -4.48
CA SER A 175 -2.23 10.78 -3.16
C SER A 175 -0.97 10.74 -2.29
N GLN A 176 -0.21 9.64 -2.31
CA GLN A 176 1.08 9.55 -1.63
C GLN A 176 2.11 10.49 -2.24
N LEU A 177 2.19 10.58 -3.57
CA LEU A 177 3.08 11.50 -4.27
C LEU A 177 2.76 12.96 -3.91
N LYS A 178 1.47 13.32 -3.88
CA LYS A 178 1.01 14.67 -3.47
C LYS A 178 1.34 14.97 -2.03
N ALA A 179 1.03 14.04 -1.12
CA ALA A 179 1.33 14.19 0.30
C ALA A 179 2.84 14.39 0.53
N LEU A 180 3.67 13.58 -0.13
CA LEU A 180 5.13 13.66 -0.04
C LEU A 180 5.69 15.01 -0.49
N ASN A 181 5.00 15.68 -1.42
CA ASN A 181 5.40 16.95 -2.01
C ASN A 181 4.56 18.14 -1.52
N ASN A 182 3.66 17.95 -0.56
CA ASN A 182 2.69 18.95 -0.11
C ASN A 182 1.89 19.59 -1.27
N LEU A 183 1.57 18.82 -2.30
CA LEU A 183 0.79 19.30 -3.45
C LEU A 183 -0.70 19.32 -3.11
N THR A 184 -1.34 20.46 -3.32
CA THR A 184 -2.77 20.65 -3.13
C THR A 184 -3.59 20.39 -4.40
N SER A 185 -2.94 20.38 -5.57
CA SER A 185 -3.54 20.09 -6.88
C SER A 185 -2.72 19.07 -7.66
N ASP A 186 -3.25 18.64 -8.80
CA ASP A 186 -2.59 17.70 -9.71
C ASP A 186 -1.72 18.39 -10.78
N THR A 187 -1.67 19.73 -10.74
CA THR A 187 -0.88 20.54 -11.65
C THR A 187 0.60 20.40 -11.34
N ILE A 188 1.38 20.00 -12.34
CA ILE A 188 2.84 19.95 -12.31
C ILE A 188 3.43 20.59 -13.56
N TYR A 189 4.67 21.05 -13.47
CA TYR A 189 5.35 21.75 -14.57
C TYR A 189 6.64 21.05 -14.98
N PRO A 190 6.99 20.99 -16.28
CA PRO A 190 8.30 20.53 -16.72
C PRO A 190 9.43 21.27 -15.98
N GLY A 191 10.42 20.52 -15.49
CA GLY A 191 11.51 21.01 -14.65
C GLY A 191 11.22 21.01 -13.14
N GLN A 192 9.97 20.80 -12.71
CA GLN A 192 9.64 20.67 -11.29
C GLN A 192 10.29 19.41 -10.71
N VAL A 193 10.92 19.53 -9.53
CA VAL A 193 11.52 18.40 -8.85
C VAL A 193 10.55 17.89 -7.79
N LEU A 194 10.08 16.66 -7.95
CA LEU A 194 9.20 15.97 -7.01
C LEU A 194 9.99 14.96 -6.19
N LYS A 195 9.76 14.92 -4.89
CA LYS A 195 10.11 13.79 -4.03
C LYS A 195 9.27 12.59 -4.42
N VAL A 196 9.89 11.44 -4.63
CA VAL A 196 9.17 10.22 -5.06
C VAL A 196 9.34 9.08 -4.07
N LYS A 197 10.32 9.17 -3.17
CA LYS A 197 10.53 8.23 -2.09
C LYS A 197 11.23 8.91 -0.93
N GLU A 198 10.76 8.68 0.28
CA GLU A 198 11.51 8.99 1.50
C GLU A 198 11.84 7.67 2.20
N THR A 199 13.13 7.46 2.47
CA THR A 199 13.63 6.29 3.20
C THR A 199 14.28 6.77 4.47
N VAL A 200 13.69 6.43 5.61
CA VAL A 200 14.30 6.67 6.93
C VAL A 200 15.28 5.53 7.20
N ILE A 201 16.55 5.87 7.35
CA ILE A 201 17.61 4.93 7.68
C ILE A 201 18.05 5.21 9.11
N TYR A 202 17.93 4.19 9.96
CA TYR A 202 18.44 4.21 11.32
C TYR A 202 19.90 3.77 11.33
N GLY A 203 20.70 4.40 12.18
CA GLY A 203 22.13 4.17 12.21
C GLY A 203 22.81 4.84 13.38
N THR A 204 24.13 4.88 13.31
CA THR A 204 24.99 5.55 14.28
C THR A 204 26.11 6.31 13.58
N TYR A 205 26.55 7.41 14.14
CA TYR A 205 27.76 8.08 13.65
C TYR A 205 29.02 7.38 14.16
N TYR A 206 29.84 6.89 13.24
CA TYR A 206 31.19 6.41 13.48
C TYR A 206 32.21 7.49 13.15
N THR A 207 33.20 7.70 14.03
CA THR A 207 34.31 8.63 13.76
C THR A 207 35.52 7.82 13.32
N VAL A 208 36.01 8.08 12.11
CA VAL A 208 37.13 7.38 11.49
C VAL A 208 38.40 7.53 12.33
N LYS A 209 39.04 6.40 12.63
CA LYS A 209 40.27 6.29 13.44
C LYS A 209 41.47 5.99 12.54
N SER A 210 42.67 6.13 13.10
CA SER A 210 43.90 5.77 12.41
C SER A 210 43.90 4.29 12.01
N GLY A 211 44.17 4.00 10.74
CA GLY A 211 44.19 2.64 10.18
C GLY A 211 42.84 2.09 9.71
N ASP A 212 41.76 2.87 9.81
CA ASP A 212 40.45 2.52 9.28
C ASP A 212 40.43 2.57 7.75
N THR A 213 39.60 1.70 7.17
CA THR A 213 39.18 1.74 5.76
C THR A 213 37.67 1.55 5.72
N LEU A 214 37.00 1.99 4.65
CA LEU A 214 35.57 1.74 4.49
C LEU A 214 35.24 0.25 4.58
N TRP A 215 36.11 -0.62 4.06
CA TRP A 215 35.95 -2.07 4.15
C TRP A 215 35.97 -2.59 5.59
N LYS A 216 36.94 -2.15 6.41
CA LYS A 216 37.02 -2.55 7.83
C LYS A 216 35.81 -2.07 8.64
N ILE A 217 35.37 -0.84 8.37
CA ILE A 217 34.18 -0.27 9.00
C ILE A 217 32.94 -1.06 8.56
N ALA A 218 32.72 -1.24 7.25
CA ALA A 218 31.61 -2.02 6.70
C ALA A 218 31.52 -3.42 7.31
N GLN A 219 32.65 -4.12 7.38
CA GLN A 219 32.75 -5.44 7.99
C GLN A 219 32.40 -5.42 9.48
N SER A 220 32.92 -4.46 10.24
CA SER A 220 32.65 -4.34 11.68
C SER A 220 31.18 -4.08 12.00
N PHE A 221 30.46 -3.41 11.11
CA PHE A 221 29.05 -3.05 11.29
C PHE A 221 28.08 -3.96 10.52
N GLY A 222 28.60 -4.92 9.75
CA GLY A 222 27.80 -5.88 8.99
C GLY A 222 27.01 -5.27 7.82
N VAL A 223 27.52 -4.18 7.24
CA VAL A 223 26.92 -3.43 6.12
C VAL A 223 27.83 -3.48 4.89
N SER A 224 27.37 -2.97 3.75
CA SER A 224 28.20 -2.87 2.54
C SER A 224 28.95 -1.53 2.45
N VAL A 225 30.11 -1.54 1.78
CA VAL A 225 30.88 -0.31 1.48
C VAL A 225 30.04 0.66 0.65
N ASP A 226 29.32 0.15 -0.36
CA ASP A 226 28.47 0.97 -1.22
C ASP A 226 27.35 1.65 -0.45
N GLU A 227 26.79 0.97 0.55
CA GLU A 227 25.76 1.55 1.39
C GLU A 227 26.30 2.68 2.28
N ILE A 228 27.48 2.50 2.89
CA ILE A 228 28.17 3.57 3.62
C ILE A 228 28.43 4.76 2.69
N LYS A 229 28.94 4.53 1.48
CA LYS A 229 29.25 5.59 0.51
C LYS A 229 28.00 6.35 0.09
N ARG A 230 26.95 5.64 -0.31
CA ARG A 230 25.67 6.21 -0.74
C ARG A 230 25.06 7.10 0.34
N ILE A 231 25.03 6.61 1.58
CA ILE A 231 24.48 7.33 2.73
C ILE A 231 25.30 8.59 3.07
N ASN A 232 26.62 8.47 3.03
CA ASN A 232 27.54 9.56 3.38
C ASN A 232 27.92 10.45 2.20
N LYS A 233 27.28 10.26 1.04
CA LYS A 233 27.55 10.99 -0.22
C LYS A 233 29.04 10.96 -0.61
N LEU A 234 29.71 9.83 -0.35
CA LEU A 234 31.12 9.64 -0.71
C LEU A 234 31.21 9.21 -2.18
N THR A 235 32.07 9.90 -2.94
CA THR A 235 32.36 9.58 -4.35
C THR A 235 33.55 8.63 -4.50
N THR A 236 34.36 8.45 -3.44
CA THR A 236 35.55 7.58 -3.42
C THR A 236 35.59 6.76 -2.14
N ASP A 237 36.54 5.83 -2.06
CA ASP A 237 36.77 5.01 -0.86
C ASP A 237 37.70 5.68 0.17
N ILE A 238 38.18 6.89 -0.15
CA ILE A 238 39.10 7.65 0.68
C ILE A 238 38.33 8.26 1.85
N ILE A 239 38.80 7.99 3.07
CA ILE A 239 38.27 8.54 4.32
C ILE A 239 39.39 9.15 5.16
N ASN A 240 39.09 10.24 5.85
CA ASN A 240 40.07 10.96 6.66
C ASN A 240 39.88 10.65 8.14
N ILE A 241 40.97 10.60 8.91
CA ILE A 241 40.92 10.46 10.36
C ILE A 241 40.09 11.62 10.94
N GLY A 242 39.17 11.31 11.85
CA GLY A 242 38.21 12.26 12.43
C GLY A 242 36.97 12.52 11.58
N GLN A 243 36.89 12.00 10.35
CA GLN A 243 35.68 12.08 9.53
C GLN A 243 34.54 11.32 10.23
N ARG A 244 33.38 11.97 10.33
CA ARG A 244 32.16 11.32 10.85
C ARG A 244 31.40 10.68 9.70
N LEU A 245 31.14 9.38 9.81
CA LEU A 245 30.35 8.60 8.87
C LEU A 245 29.08 8.10 9.56
N PHE A 246 27.93 8.31 8.96
CA PHE A 246 26.69 7.65 9.36
C PHE A 246 26.71 6.21 8.87
N ILE A 247 26.73 5.25 9.79
CA ILE A 247 26.74 3.84 9.49
C ILE A 247 25.32 3.31 9.72
N PRO A 248 24.64 2.81 8.68
CA PRO A 248 23.30 2.25 8.84
C PRO A 248 23.38 1.03 9.77
N GLU A 249 22.33 0.81 10.53
CA GLU A 249 22.18 -0.49 11.18
C GLU A 249 21.75 -1.51 10.14
N LYS A 250 22.32 -2.72 10.21
CA LYS A 250 21.80 -3.86 9.47
C LYS A 250 20.40 -4.20 10.01
N THR A 251 19.36 -3.58 9.46
CA THR A 251 18.00 -4.06 9.65
C THR A 251 17.93 -5.44 9.01
N SER A 252 17.83 -6.48 9.83
CA SER A 252 17.51 -7.84 9.36
C SER A 252 16.05 -7.98 8.91
N GLU A 253 15.38 -6.87 8.58
CA GLU A 253 14.13 -6.83 7.88
C GLU A 253 14.20 -5.63 6.93
N GLU A 254 14.29 -5.92 5.64
CA GLU A 254 13.81 -5.00 4.63
C GLU A 254 12.36 -4.67 5.02
N ILE A 255 12.10 -3.47 5.55
CA ILE A 255 10.77 -2.90 5.48
C ILE A 255 10.58 -2.55 4.00
N LYS A 256 10.39 -3.58 3.15
CA LYS A 256 9.64 -3.39 1.91
C LYS A 256 8.35 -2.71 2.39
N PRO A 257 7.97 -1.56 1.83
CA PRO A 257 6.67 -0.98 2.14
C PRO A 257 5.69 -2.15 2.06
N LYS A 258 4.94 -2.40 3.14
CA LYS A 258 3.88 -3.41 3.13
C LYS A 258 3.00 -3.01 1.96
N VAL A 259 3.22 -3.62 0.80
CA VAL A 259 2.33 -3.52 -0.34
C VAL A 259 1.08 -4.15 0.23
N THR A 260 0.17 -3.30 0.71
CA THR A 260 -1.18 -3.73 0.99
C THR A 260 -1.68 -4.22 -0.35
N THR A 261 -1.65 -5.54 -0.54
CA THR A 261 -2.22 -6.18 -1.72
C THR A 261 -3.62 -5.60 -1.85
N PRO A 262 -3.91 -4.90 -2.95
CA PRO A 262 -5.20 -4.25 -3.10
C PRO A 262 -6.31 -5.30 -2.92
N THR A 263 -7.31 -4.96 -2.10
CA THR A 263 -8.40 -5.89 -1.79
C THR A 263 -9.19 -6.18 -3.08
N PRO A 264 -9.45 -7.45 -3.41
CA PRO A 264 -10.28 -7.79 -4.55
C PRO A 264 -11.68 -7.15 -4.45
N VAL A 265 -12.18 -6.69 -5.59
CA VAL A 265 -13.54 -6.18 -5.77
C VAL A 265 -14.25 -7.13 -6.73
N TYR A 266 -15.29 -7.81 -6.27
CA TYR A 266 -16.00 -8.81 -7.09
C TYR A 266 -17.25 -8.25 -7.77
N GLU A 267 -17.83 -7.19 -7.21
CA GLU A 267 -19.10 -6.64 -7.67
C GLU A 267 -18.94 -5.21 -8.14
N TRP A 268 -19.77 -4.83 -9.13
CA TRP A 268 -19.86 -3.45 -9.57
C TRP A 268 -20.41 -2.57 -8.43
N PRO A 269 -19.97 -1.31 -8.31
CA PRO A 269 -20.53 -0.39 -7.33
C PRO A 269 -21.98 -0.04 -7.66
N ALA A 270 -22.69 0.52 -6.69
CA ALA A 270 -24.11 0.88 -6.84
C ALA A 270 -24.38 1.85 -8.00
N VAL A 271 -23.44 2.77 -8.29
CA VAL A 271 -23.56 3.71 -9.40
C VAL A 271 -22.60 3.29 -10.52
N THR A 272 -23.18 2.79 -11.61
CA THR A 272 -22.51 2.48 -12.87
C THR A 272 -23.12 3.25 -14.02
N TYR A 273 -22.41 3.28 -15.14
CA TYR A 273 -22.89 3.91 -16.36
C TYR A 273 -22.52 3.06 -17.58
N ILE A 274 -23.44 3.01 -18.55
CA ILE A 274 -23.17 2.45 -19.88
C ILE A 274 -22.79 3.61 -20.79
N VAL A 275 -21.54 3.62 -21.25
CA VAL A 275 -21.00 4.66 -22.13
C VAL A 275 -21.85 4.76 -23.40
N GLN A 276 -22.24 5.98 -23.76
CA GLN A 276 -23.01 6.27 -24.96
C GLN A 276 -22.09 6.73 -26.10
N PRO A 277 -22.52 6.61 -27.38
CA PRO A 277 -21.78 7.16 -28.50
C PRO A 277 -21.45 8.64 -28.29
N GLY A 278 -20.15 8.98 -28.35
CA GLY A 278 -19.65 10.35 -28.16
C GLY A 278 -19.36 10.75 -26.71
N ASP A 279 -19.54 9.84 -25.75
CA ASP A 279 -19.10 10.10 -24.38
C ASP A 279 -17.58 10.20 -24.27
N THR A 280 -17.16 11.13 -23.40
CA THR A 280 -15.77 11.29 -22.96
C THR A 280 -15.74 11.15 -21.45
N VAL A 281 -14.58 10.81 -20.89
CA VAL A 281 -14.43 10.77 -19.41
C VAL A 281 -14.87 12.09 -18.78
N TYR A 282 -14.62 13.22 -19.44
CA TYR A 282 -15.07 14.54 -19.01
C TYR A 282 -16.60 14.72 -19.06
N SER A 283 -17.27 14.34 -20.16
CA SER A 283 -18.73 14.46 -20.27
C SER A 283 -19.45 13.60 -19.23
N VAL A 284 -18.94 12.38 -19.00
CA VAL A 284 -19.46 11.48 -17.97
C VAL A 284 -19.20 12.04 -16.57
N ALA A 285 -17.99 12.52 -16.28
CA ALA A 285 -17.67 13.12 -14.97
C ALA A 285 -18.62 14.28 -14.64
N LYS A 286 -18.82 15.18 -15.61
CA LYS A 286 -19.77 16.29 -15.49
C LYS A 286 -21.20 15.82 -15.27
N LYS A 287 -21.66 14.80 -16.01
CA LYS A 287 -23.01 14.24 -15.91
C LYS A 287 -23.32 13.71 -14.52
N PHE A 288 -22.35 13.07 -13.87
CA PHE A 288 -22.51 12.46 -12.55
C PHE A 288 -22.01 13.32 -11.40
N ASN A 289 -21.64 14.58 -11.66
CA ASN A 289 -21.06 15.49 -10.67
C ASN A 289 -19.89 14.83 -9.88
N THR A 290 -19.01 14.15 -10.61
CA THR A 290 -17.77 13.54 -10.10
C THR A 290 -16.57 14.11 -10.85
N THR A 291 -15.36 13.71 -10.47
CA THR A 291 -14.13 14.15 -11.16
C THR A 291 -13.73 13.17 -12.25
N VAL A 292 -13.04 13.67 -13.27
CA VAL A 292 -12.36 12.84 -14.28
C VAL A 292 -11.47 11.80 -13.60
N ASP A 293 -10.70 12.23 -12.60
CA ASP A 293 -9.82 11.35 -11.82
C ASP A 293 -10.56 10.22 -11.12
N ASN A 294 -11.76 10.47 -10.57
CA ASN A 294 -12.55 9.41 -9.97
C ASN A 294 -12.95 8.38 -11.02
N ILE A 295 -13.42 8.81 -12.19
CA ILE A 295 -13.77 7.87 -13.27
C ILE A 295 -12.55 7.07 -13.71
N LEU A 296 -11.41 7.73 -13.97
CA LEU A 296 -10.19 7.04 -14.38
C LEU A 296 -9.72 6.04 -13.32
N ARG A 297 -9.66 6.49 -12.06
CA ARG A 297 -9.24 5.69 -10.90
C ARG A 297 -10.12 4.47 -10.70
N TYR A 298 -11.44 4.65 -10.71
CA TYR A 298 -12.40 3.58 -10.46
C TYR A 298 -12.41 2.52 -11.55
N ASN A 299 -12.03 2.88 -12.78
CA ASN A 299 -12.04 1.98 -13.92
C ASN A 299 -10.64 1.52 -14.35
N TYR A 300 -9.61 1.79 -13.52
CA TYR A 300 -8.21 1.45 -13.81
C TYR A 300 -7.71 1.99 -15.17
N MET A 301 -8.26 3.13 -15.59
CA MET A 301 -7.96 3.78 -16.86
C MET A 301 -6.82 4.78 -16.69
N SER A 302 -6.01 4.88 -17.73
CA SER A 302 -5.02 5.95 -17.91
C SER A 302 -5.71 7.19 -18.50
N PRO A 303 -5.14 8.41 -18.36
CA PRO A 303 -5.71 9.62 -18.96
C PRO A 303 -5.80 9.59 -20.50
N ASP A 304 -4.95 8.78 -21.13
CA ASP A 304 -4.90 8.59 -22.58
C ASP A 304 -5.87 7.48 -23.06
N ASP A 305 -6.51 6.76 -22.12
CA ASP A 305 -7.53 5.76 -22.44
C ASP A 305 -8.86 6.47 -22.78
N TRP A 306 -9.54 5.97 -23.80
CA TRP A 306 -10.82 6.47 -24.29
C TRP A 306 -11.95 5.55 -23.82
N LEU A 307 -13.18 6.05 -23.81
CA LEU A 307 -14.36 5.26 -23.48
C LEU A 307 -14.97 4.69 -24.77
N ASP A 308 -15.19 3.38 -24.82
CA ASP A 308 -15.87 2.75 -25.93
C ASP A 308 -17.39 2.70 -25.66
N ALA A 309 -18.19 3.02 -26.68
CA ALA A 309 -19.63 3.01 -26.55
C ALA A 309 -20.13 1.59 -26.22
N GLY A 310 -20.95 1.47 -25.17
CA GLY A 310 -21.40 0.19 -24.63
C GLY A 310 -20.63 -0.27 -23.39
N ASP A 311 -19.46 0.31 -23.11
CA ASP A 311 -18.69 -0.03 -21.91
C ASP A 311 -19.51 0.23 -20.64
N LYS A 312 -19.53 -0.75 -19.74
CA LYS A 312 -20.00 -0.53 -18.38
C LYS A 312 -18.85 0.00 -17.54
N ILE A 313 -19.02 1.19 -16.98
CA ILE A 313 -18.03 1.84 -16.12
C ILE A 313 -18.59 2.16 -14.73
N ALA A 314 -17.69 2.19 -13.76
CA ALA A 314 -17.96 2.54 -12.38
C ALA A 314 -17.89 4.06 -12.15
N ILE A 315 -18.85 4.61 -11.40
CA ILE A 315 -18.95 6.04 -11.13
C ILE A 315 -18.63 6.40 -9.66
N SER A 316 -18.95 5.52 -8.70
CA SER A 316 -18.88 5.82 -7.25
C SER A 316 -18.14 4.76 -6.41
N GLY A 317 -17.15 4.10 -6.98
CA GLY A 317 -16.40 3.00 -6.36
C GLY A 317 -15.62 2.25 -7.44
N TYR A 318 -14.77 1.30 -7.07
CA TYR A 318 -13.96 0.59 -8.04
C TYR A 318 -14.78 -0.42 -8.87
N ALA A 319 -14.48 -0.51 -10.16
CA ALA A 319 -14.91 -1.61 -11.01
C ALA A 319 -14.34 -2.94 -10.47
N PRO A 320 -15.03 -4.07 -10.73
CA PRO A 320 -14.56 -5.37 -10.29
C PRO A 320 -13.13 -5.61 -10.72
N ARG A 321 -12.26 -5.94 -9.75
CA ARG A 321 -10.92 -6.40 -10.02
C ARG A 321 -10.45 -7.44 -9.02
N VAL A 322 -9.98 -8.56 -9.53
CA VAL A 322 -9.21 -9.53 -8.75
C VAL A 322 -7.73 -9.34 -9.08
N TYR A 323 -6.84 -9.47 -8.09
CA TYR A 323 -5.41 -9.19 -8.24
C TYR A 323 -4.63 -10.51 -8.17
N THR A 324 -4.88 -11.40 -9.14
CA THR A 324 -4.29 -12.74 -9.20
C THR A 324 -2.80 -12.68 -9.52
N VAL A 325 -2.40 -11.70 -10.31
CA VAL A 325 -1.01 -11.43 -10.69
C VAL A 325 -0.60 -10.02 -10.27
N THR A 326 0.67 -9.86 -9.94
CA THR A 326 1.24 -8.56 -9.57
C THR A 326 2.48 -8.24 -10.42
N PRO A 327 2.63 -7.00 -10.93
CA PRO A 327 3.84 -6.61 -11.64
C PRO A 327 5.11 -6.89 -10.81
N GLY A 328 6.13 -7.43 -11.46
CA GLY A 328 7.41 -7.78 -10.84
C GLY A 328 7.41 -9.08 -10.03
N GLU A 329 6.33 -9.85 -10.01
CA GLU A 329 6.28 -11.11 -9.24
C GLU A 329 7.25 -12.18 -9.77
N SER A 330 7.62 -12.12 -11.05
CA SER A 330 8.60 -12.98 -11.71
C SER A 330 9.65 -12.16 -12.45
N THR A 331 10.90 -12.63 -12.45
CA THR A 331 12.01 -11.99 -13.16
C THR A 331 12.16 -12.46 -14.61
N SER A 332 11.46 -13.52 -15.02
CA SER A 332 11.57 -14.11 -16.35
C SER A 332 10.27 -14.76 -16.84
N PRO A 333 10.10 -14.90 -18.17
CA PRO A 333 9.03 -15.70 -18.76
C PRO A 333 9.08 -17.17 -18.31
N SER A 334 7.91 -17.81 -18.25
CA SER A 334 7.72 -19.20 -17.84
C SER A 334 6.81 -19.92 -18.83
N THR A 335 6.94 -21.25 -18.95
CA THR A 335 5.96 -22.10 -19.66
C THR A 335 4.73 -22.42 -18.81
N ARG A 336 4.64 -21.88 -17.59
CA ARG A 336 3.49 -21.97 -16.70
C ARG A 336 3.08 -20.59 -16.19
N GLY A 337 1.79 -20.28 -16.32
CA GLY A 337 1.20 -19.02 -15.85
C GLY A 337 0.06 -19.23 -14.83
N LYS A 338 -0.40 -18.13 -14.22
CA LYS A 338 -1.62 -18.12 -13.40
C LYS A 338 -2.84 -17.90 -14.27
N ILE A 339 -3.95 -18.54 -13.92
CA ILE A 339 -5.24 -18.29 -14.57
C ILE A 339 -5.74 -16.90 -14.16
N VAL A 340 -5.86 -16.01 -15.14
CA VAL A 340 -6.41 -14.66 -14.97
C VAL A 340 -7.75 -14.60 -15.69
N ASP A 341 -8.76 -14.04 -15.03
CA ASP A 341 -10.07 -13.79 -15.62
C ASP A 341 -10.00 -12.55 -16.52
N TRP A 342 -10.48 -12.65 -17.76
CA TRP A 342 -10.45 -11.54 -18.72
C TRP A 342 -11.20 -10.31 -18.20
N PHE A 343 -12.43 -10.49 -17.71
CA PHE A 343 -13.31 -9.39 -17.33
C PHE A 343 -13.01 -8.83 -15.95
N LEU A 344 -12.50 -9.65 -15.03
CA LEU A 344 -12.15 -9.18 -13.69
C LEU A 344 -10.71 -8.70 -13.59
N GLU A 345 -9.84 -8.93 -14.56
CA GLU A 345 -8.43 -8.57 -14.38
C GLU A 345 -7.68 -8.38 -15.70
N GLY A 346 -7.81 -9.33 -16.63
CA GLY A 346 -7.06 -9.38 -17.88
C GLY A 346 -7.16 -8.13 -18.73
N GLN A 347 -8.38 -7.59 -18.91
CA GLN A 347 -8.64 -6.38 -19.68
C GLN A 347 -7.96 -5.12 -19.09
N TYR A 348 -7.65 -5.11 -17.79
CA TYR A 348 -6.93 -4.02 -17.13
C TYR A 348 -5.40 -4.20 -17.21
N ILE A 349 -4.94 -5.40 -17.52
CA ILE A 349 -3.51 -5.76 -17.61
C ILE A 349 -3.00 -5.66 -19.06
N LEU A 350 -3.78 -6.15 -20.03
CA LEU A 350 -3.43 -6.21 -21.45
C LEU A 350 -4.16 -5.08 -22.19
N LYS A 351 -3.53 -3.91 -22.25
CA LYS A 351 -4.09 -2.72 -22.87
C LYS A 351 -3.70 -2.59 -24.34
N ARG A 352 -4.52 -1.87 -25.10
CA ARG A 352 -4.23 -1.51 -26.49
C ARG A 352 -2.86 -0.85 -26.61
N GLY A 353 -2.05 -1.34 -27.55
CA GLY A 353 -0.69 -0.85 -27.80
C GLY A 353 0.38 -1.53 -26.95
N ASP A 354 0.01 -2.31 -25.93
CA ASP A 354 0.97 -3.05 -25.14
C ASP A 354 1.74 -4.04 -26.02
N ILE A 355 3.05 -4.14 -25.75
CA ILE A 355 3.93 -5.13 -26.36
C ILE A 355 4.35 -6.09 -25.26
N PHE A 356 4.10 -7.38 -25.46
CA PHE A 356 4.45 -8.41 -24.49
C PHE A 356 4.95 -9.69 -25.16
N THR A 357 5.54 -10.57 -24.35
CA THR A 357 6.11 -11.82 -24.82
C THR A 357 5.07 -12.93 -24.67
N ILE A 358 4.92 -13.73 -25.72
CA ILE A 358 4.21 -15.00 -25.68
C ILE A 358 5.24 -16.12 -25.56
N VAL A 359 4.98 -17.07 -24.65
CA VAL A 359 5.77 -18.29 -24.48
C VAL A 359 4.88 -19.48 -24.86
N ASP A 360 5.26 -20.24 -25.88
CA ASP A 360 4.58 -21.49 -26.20
C ASP A 360 4.86 -22.53 -25.10
N VAL A 361 3.81 -23.11 -24.52
CA VAL A 361 3.91 -24.00 -23.35
C VAL A 361 4.69 -25.28 -23.67
N GLN A 362 4.56 -25.80 -24.89
CA GLN A 362 5.14 -27.09 -25.27
C GLN A 362 6.64 -26.98 -25.58
N THR A 363 7.03 -25.94 -26.30
CA THR A 363 8.38 -25.79 -26.83
C THR A 363 9.24 -24.80 -26.05
N GLY A 364 8.62 -23.94 -25.24
CA GLY A 364 9.30 -22.83 -24.57
C GLY A 364 9.75 -21.71 -25.52
N ARG A 365 9.41 -21.79 -26.82
CA ARG A 365 9.74 -20.75 -27.80
C ARG A 365 8.97 -19.48 -27.50
N GLN A 366 9.63 -18.36 -27.72
CA GLN A 366 9.12 -17.05 -27.36
C GLN A 366 9.07 -16.14 -28.58
N PHE A 367 8.03 -15.32 -28.65
CA PHE A 367 7.88 -14.28 -29.67
C PHE A 367 7.12 -13.11 -29.05
N LYS A 368 7.26 -11.94 -29.65
CA LYS A 368 6.57 -10.73 -29.19
C LYS A 368 5.33 -10.45 -30.01
N VAL A 369 4.32 -9.96 -29.33
CA VAL A 369 3.08 -9.49 -29.96
C VAL A 369 2.77 -8.08 -29.49
N LYS A 370 1.98 -7.37 -30.29
CA LYS A 370 1.36 -6.09 -29.94
C LYS A 370 -0.15 -6.29 -29.83
N MET A 371 -0.73 -5.80 -28.74
CA MET A 371 -2.17 -5.79 -28.51
C MET A 371 -2.86 -4.70 -29.34
N MET A 372 -3.79 -5.09 -30.20
CA MET A 372 -4.55 -4.18 -31.07
C MET A 372 -5.74 -3.53 -30.36
N GLY A 373 -6.40 -4.28 -29.51
CA GLY A 373 -7.69 -3.94 -28.91
C GLY A 373 -8.38 -5.21 -28.42
N GLY A 374 -9.47 -5.06 -27.68
CA GLY A 374 -10.15 -6.22 -27.14
C GLY A 374 -11.30 -5.86 -26.23
N TYR A 375 -12.50 -6.33 -26.57
CA TYR A 375 -13.68 -6.23 -25.73
C TYR A 375 -13.97 -7.57 -25.05
N ASN A 376 -14.12 -8.62 -25.86
CA ASN A 376 -14.42 -9.98 -25.37
C ASN A 376 -13.16 -10.80 -25.04
N HIS A 377 -12.03 -10.47 -25.66
CA HIS A 377 -10.72 -11.08 -25.50
C HIS A 377 -9.66 -10.15 -26.09
N SER A 378 -8.40 -10.56 -26.12
CA SER A 378 -7.29 -9.76 -26.64
C SER A 378 -7.00 -10.08 -28.12
N ASP A 379 -7.06 -9.08 -29.00
CA ASP A 379 -6.64 -9.21 -30.39
C ASP A 379 -5.17 -8.81 -30.52
N VAL A 380 -4.32 -9.72 -31.02
CA VAL A 380 -2.86 -9.50 -31.06
C VAL A 380 -2.27 -9.72 -32.44
N GLU A 381 -1.22 -8.95 -32.75
CA GLU A 381 -0.40 -9.11 -33.95
C GLU A 381 1.03 -9.46 -33.57
N PRO A 382 1.72 -10.38 -34.28
CA PRO A 382 3.16 -10.53 -34.13
C PRO A 382 3.85 -9.20 -34.41
N LEU A 383 4.80 -8.84 -33.56
CA LEU A 383 5.42 -7.52 -33.58
C LEU A 383 6.30 -7.32 -34.83
N THR A 384 6.98 -8.38 -35.27
CA THR A 384 7.92 -8.36 -36.39
C THR A 384 7.74 -9.57 -37.31
N SER A 385 8.36 -9.54 -38.48
CA SER A 385 8.42 -10.71 -39.38
C SER A 385 9.12 -11.92 -38.74
N GLN A 386 10.11 -11.68 -37.88
CA GLN A 386 10.79 -12.73 -37.12
C GLN A 386 9.83 -13.41 -36.14
N ASP A 387 8.98 -12.63 -35.46
CA ASP A 387 7.96 -13.17 -34.54
C ASP A 387 6.94 -14.03 -35.31
N THR A 388 6.53 -13.58 -36.49
CA THR A 388 5.67 -14.34 -37.39
C THR A 388 6.31 -15.65 -37.85
N GLU A 389 7.60 -15.66 -38.17
CA GLU A 389 8.32 -16.90 -38.53
C GLU A 389 8.36 -17.89 -37.37
N ILE A 390 8.54 -17.40 -36.14
CA ILE A 390 8.44 -18.24 -34.94
C ILE A 390 7.03 -18.82 -34.83
N MET A 391 5.99 -18.00 -34.96
CA MET A 391 4.60 -18.48 -34.96
C MET A 391 4.34 -19.51 -36.06
N ARG A 392 4.76 -19.26 -37.30
CA ARG A 392 4.61 -20.22 -38.42
C ARG A 392 5.28 -21.55 -38.09
N SER A 393 6.43 -21.54 -37.46
CA SER A 393 7.11 -22.79 -37.07
C SER A 393 6.44 -23.54 -35.91
N LEU A 394 5.55 -22.90 -35.15
CA LEU A 394 4.77 -23.51 -34.07
C LEU A 394 3.41 -24.03 -34.55
N PHE A 395 2.73 -23.27 -35.41
CA PHE A 395 1.42 -23.63 -35.94
C PHE A 395 1.51 -24.46 -37.23
N GLY A 396 2.61 -24.35 -37.99
CA GLY A 396 2.75 -24.93 -39.31
C GLY A 396 1.91 -24.14 -40.33
N THR A 397 0.74 -24.67 -40.66
CA THR A 397 -0.28 -23.99 -41.46
C THR A 397 -1.22 -23.18 -40.56
N TRP A 398 -1.71 -22.05 -41.07
CA TRP A 398 -2.69 -21.25 -40.33
C TRP A 398 -4.05 -21.93 -40.37
N GLU A 399 -4.52 -22.35 -39.20
CA GLU A 399 -5.76 -23.09 -39.02
C GLU A 399 -6.43 -22.69 -37.70
N TRP A 400 -7.73 -22.90 -37.57
CA TRP A 400 -8.50 -22.62 -36.34
C TRP A 400 -8.23 -23.67 -35.26
N ASN A 401 -6.95 -23.84 -34.90
CA ASN A 401 -6.46 -24.75 -33.89
C ASN A 401 -5.56 -23.98 -32.91
N PRO A 402 -6.09 -23.58 -31.74
CA PRO A 402 -5.34 -22.76 -30.81
C PRO A 402 -4.26 -23.55 -30.06
N ARG A 403 -3.25 -22.85 -29.55
CA ARG A 403 -2.16 -23.43 -28.75
C ARG A 403 -2.15 -22.90 -27.31
N PRO A 404 -1.76 -23.72 -26.32
CA PRO A 404 -1.55 -23.26 -24.95
C PRO A 404 -0.29 -22.38 -24.89
N VAL A 405 -0.45 -21.16 -24.37
CA VAL A 405 0.65 -20.19 -24.26
C VAL A 405 0.63 -19.49 -22.90
N VAL A 406 1.75 -18.87 -22.55
CA VAL A 406 1.86 -17.96 -21.40
C VAL A 406 2.18 -16.56 -21.90
N VAL A 407 1.41 -15.58 -21.43
CA VAL A 407 1.72 -14.16 -21.61
C VAL A 407 2.67 -13.74 -20.51
N PHE A 408 3.84 -13.22 -20.89
CA PHE A 408 4.78 -12.58 -19.99
C PHE A 408 4.80 -11.07 -20.21
N LYS A 409 4.31 -10.34 -19.20
CA LYS A 409 4.20 -8.87 -19.21
C LYS A 409 4.50 -8.30 -17.84
N ASP A 410 5.39 -7.32 -17.77
CA ASP A 410 5.75 -6.60 -16.54
C ASP A 410 6.07 -7.52 -15.34
N GLY A 411 6.68 -8.69 -15.60
CA GLY A 411 6.99 -9.68 -14.56
C GLY A 411 5.83 -10.60 -14.16
N MET A 412 4.68 -10.54 -14.83
CA MET A 412 3.54 -11.44 -14.64
C MET A 412 3.55 -12.56 -15.67
N ASN A 413 3.34 -13.80 -15.23
CA ASN A 413 3.15 -14.97 -16.10
C ASN A 413 1.67 -15.38 -16.08
N ILE A 414 0.96 -15.17 -17.19
CA ILE A 414 -0.49 -15.36 -17.29
C ILE A 414 -0.79 -16.52 -18.25
N ALA A 415 -1.53 -17.51 -17.79
CA ALA A 415 -1.96 -18.64 -18.60
C ALA A 415 -3.00 -18.17 -19.64
N ALA A 416 -2.77 -18.52 -20.91
CA ALA A 416 -3.55 -18.05 -22.04
C ALA A 416 -3.67 -19.12 -23.14
N SER A 417 -4.48 -18.83 -24.15
CA SER A 417 -4.58 -19.62 -25.38
C SER A 417 -4.53 -18.69 -26.59
N LEU A 418 -3.74 -19.03 -27.59
CA LEU A 418 -3.56 -18.21 -28.80
C LEU A 418 -4.14 -18.94 -30.01
N SER A 419 -4.97 -18.25 -30.81
CA SER A 419 -5.52 -18.81 -32.05
C SER A 419 -4.42 -19.10 -33.07
N GLY A 420 -4.68 -20.09 -33.93
CA GLY A 420 -3.77 -20.45 -35.03
C GLY A 420 -4.12 -19.83 -36.37
N MET A 421 -5.20 -19.04 -36.45
CA MET A 421 -5.69 -18.46 -37.70
C MET A 421 -5.73 -16.92 -37.58
N PRO A 422 -4.94 -16.19 -38.39
CA PRO A 422 -5.05 -14.76 -38.45
C PRO A 422 -6.32 -14.35 -39.21
N HIS A 423 -6.99 -13.30 -38.75
CA HIS A 423 -8.24 -12.83 -39.36
C HIS A 423 -8.49 -11.35 -39.06
N GLY A 424 -9.57 -10.81 -39.63
CA GLY A 424 -9.99 -9.43 -39.37
C GLY A 424 -8.99 -8.37 -39.83
N ALA A 425 -8.98 -7.25 -39.12
CA ALA A 425 -8.13 -6.11 -39.42
C ALA A 425 -6.67 -6.34 -38.97
N GLN A 426 -5.76 -5.53 -39.53
CA GLN A 426 -4.35 -5.46 -39.16
C GLN A 426 -3.95 -3.99 -38.88
N THR A 427 -3.01 -3.79 -37.95
CA THR A 427 -2.35 -2.49 -37.73
C THR A 427 -0.86 -2.51 -38.04
N ILE A 428 -0.23 -3.68 -38.13
CA ILE A 428 1.18 -3.83 -38.50
C ILE A 428 1.26 -4.44 -39.90
N THR A 429 1.72 -3.67 -40.88
CA THR A 429 1.71 -4.09 -42.30
C THR A 429 2.97 -4.82 -42.75
N ASN A 430 4.04 -4.81 -41.94
CA ASN A 430 5.35 -5.36 -42.29
C ASN A 430 5.80 -6.52 -41.40
N ASN A 431 4.89 -7.14 -40.64
CA ASN A 431 5.17 -8.34 -39.84
C ASN A 431 5.02 -9.65 -40.62
N GLY A 432 4.69 -9.60 -41.92
CA GLY A 432 4.63 -10.80 -42.76
C GLY A 432 3.43 -11.71 -42.50
N VAL A 433 2.36 -11.23 -41.86
CA VAL A 433 1.05 -11.90 -41.77
C VAL A 433 -0.05 -10.86 -41.93
N THR A 434 -1.20 -11.26 -42.47
CA THR A 434 -2.37 -10.37 -42.61
C THR A 434 -3.43 -10.73 -41.59
N GLY A 435 -3.85 -9.76 -40.79
CA GLY A 435 -4.86 -9.92 -39.74
C GLY A 435 -4.25 -10.12 -38.34
N HIS A 436 -5.11 -10.29 -37.35
CA HIS A 436 -4.76 -10.53 -35.95
C HIS A 436 -5.12 -11.94 -35.52
N PHE A 437 -4.60 -12.31 -34.36
CA PHE A 437 -4.88 -13.57 -33.68
C PHE A 437 -5.63 -13.30 -32.37
N ASP A 438 -6.55 -14.20 -32.03
CA ASP A 438 -7.27 -14.13 -30.76
C ASP A 438 -6.37 -14.69 -29.66
N LEU A 439 -6.21 -13.93 -28.59
CA LEU A 439 -5.56 -14.33 -27.36
C LEU A 439 -6.60 -14.38 -26.24
N TYR A 440 -6.91 -15.60 -25.81
CA TYR A 440 -7.92 -15.86 -24.79
C TYR A 440 -7.28 -15.99 -23.41
N LEU A 441 -7.91 -15.36 -22.43
CA LEU A 441 -7.76 -15.64 -21.01
C LEU A 441 -9.01 -16.37 -20.49
N LYS A 442 -9.07 -16.66 -19.19
CA LYS A 442 -10.26 -17.30 -18.62
C LYS A 442 -11.48 -16.40 -18.81
N ASN A 443 -12.61 -17.01 -19.17
CA ASN A 443 -13.88 -16.35 -19.43
C ASN A 443 -13.87 -15.38 -20.63
N SER A 444 -12.80 -15.33 -21.43
CA SER A 444 -12.82 -14.65 -22.73
C SER A 444 -13.94 -15.17 -23.63
N LEU A 445 -14.64 -14.26 -24.32
CA LEU A 445 -15.74 -14.59 -25.22
C LEU A 445 -15.30 -14.46 -26.69
N PRO A 446 -15.96 -15.14 -27.64
CA PRO A 446 -15.71 -14.95 -29.07
C PRO A 446 -16.27 -13.62 -29.60
N HIS A 447 -15.83 -13.24 -30.81
CA HIS A 447 -16.38 -12.09 -31.54
C HIS A 447 -17.85 -12.28 -31.93
N SER A 448 -18.27 -13.51 -32.25
CA SER A 448 -19.64 -13.85 -32.68
C SER A 448 -20.28 -14.91 -31.78
N GLN A 449 -21.59 -14.81 -31.60
CA GLN A 449 -22.39 -15.86 -30.93
C GLN A 449 -22.46 -17.15 -31.76
N ASP A 450 -22.20 -17.08 -33.06
CA ASP A 450 -22.19 -18.23 -33.97
C ASP A 450 -20.86 -19.00 -33.95
N THR A 451 -19.85 -18.51 -33.20
CA THR A 451 -18.58 -19.21 -33.06
C THR A 451 -18.79 -20.57 -32.40
N SER A 452 -18.19 -21.62 -32.98
CA SER A 452 -18.35 -22.99 -32.49
C SER A 452 -17.98 -23.13 -31.01
N SER A 453 -18.89 -23.69 -30.21
CA SER A 453 -18.63 -24.01 -28.80
C SER A 453 -17.41 -24.91 -28.64
N SER A 454 -17.16 -25.84 -29.57
CA SER A 454 -15.98 -26.70 -29.52
C SER A 454 -14.68 -25.93 -29.66
N TYR A 455 -14.66 -24.87 -30.49
CA TYR A 455 -13.48 -24.02 -30.66
C TYR A 455 -13.23 -23.17 -29.41
N VAL A 456 -14.29 -22.63 -28.80
CA VAL A 456 -14.18 -21.91 -27.51
C VAL A 456 -13.68 -22.84 -26.40
N GLU A 457 -14.16 -24.07 -26.35
CA GLU A 457 -13.72 -25.07 -25.37
C GLU A 457 -12.25 -25.46 -25.53
N MET A 458 -11.73 -25.50 -26.77
CA MET A 458 -10.30 -25.71 -27.03
C MET A 458 -9.45 -24.60 -26.38
N HIS A 459 -9.88 -23.34 -26.46
CA HIS A 459 -9.19 -22.23 -25.79
C HIS A 459 -9.17 -22.40 -24.27
N TYR A 460 -10.31 -22.73 -23.66
CA TYR A 460 -10.37 -22.94 -22.21
C TYR A 460 -9.51 -24.12 -21.75
N ARG A 461 -9.48 -25.21 -22.53
CA ARG A 461 -8.57 -26.34 -22.27
C ARG A 461 -7.11 -25.91 -22.33
N ASN A 462 -6.74 -25.13 -23.34
CA ASN A 462 -5.38 -24.62 -23.50
C ASN A 462 -4.94 -23.69 -22.35
N ILE A 463 -5.85 -22.86 -21.84
CA ILE A 463 -5.58 -22.03 -20.65
C ILE A 463 -5.30 -22.91 -19.43
N ASN A 464 -6.05 -23.99 -19.23
CA ASN A 464 -5.80 -24.94 -18.14
C ASN A 464 -4.43 -25.64 -18.30
N ILE A 465 -4.09 -26.07 -19.51
CA ILE A 465 -2.77 -26.65 -19.82
C ILE A 465 -1.65 -25.64 -19.50
N ALA A 466 -1.79 -24.39 -19.90
CA ALA A 466 -0.84 -23.32 -19.61
C ALA A 466 -0.71 -22.99 -18.12
N ALA A 467 -1.72 -23.34 -17.31
CA ALA A 467 -1.69 -23.24 -15.86
C ALA A 467 -1.15 -24.50 -15.16
N GLY A 468 -0.87 -25.57 -15.92
CA GLY A 468 -0.42 -26.87 -15.42
C GLY A 468 -1.51 -27.65 -14.70
N MET A 469 -2.74 -27.63 -15.25
CA MET A 469 -3.90 -28.41 -14.79
C MET A 469 -4.25 -29.57 -15.72
#